data_AF-A0A8H4S3G5-F1
#
_entry.id   AF-A0A8H4S3G5-F1
#
_cell.length_a   1.000
_cell.length_b   1.000
_cell.length_c   1.000
_cell.angle_alpha   90.00
_cell.angle_beta   90.00
_cell.angle_gamma   90.00
#
_symmetry.space_group_name_H-M   'P 1'
#
loop_
_entity.id
_entity.type
_entity.pdbx_description
1 polymer ?
#
loop_
_entity_poly.entity_id
_entity_poly.type
_entity_poly.pdbx_seq_one_letter_code
_entity_poly.pdbx_strand_id
1 'polypeptide(L)'
;MGGAQCVLGKEVFWPTDEQNHNLQLPFWPHFTDLWLGYEPVTPSGNWMFAKEEPQESEDEDDYDSSDPGSDYNEMDDTDKDWIAPEDRMGKIFRTKPIHELFNAYYLSAANAALCMPKLDNMFLEVTNGWNRHEFWYRVRDGVANATWSSGDDPKAFEPSDEVLQLWKQVASARTGGDLGVEFDLL
;
A
#
# COMPACT_ATOMS: atom_id res chain seq x y z
N MET A 1 7.35 8.18 14.77
CA MET A 1 7.78 6.99 15.53
C MET A 1 8.09 5.91 14.50
N GLY A 2 9.37 5.60 14.27
CA GLY A 2 9.77 4.53 13.35
C GLY A 2 9.63 3.17 14.03
N GLY A 3 8.48 2.52 13.85
CA GLY A 3 8.37 1.08 14.12
C GLY A 3 9.24 0.34 13.11
N ALA A 4 9.87 -0.76 13.52
CA ALA A 4 10.60 -1.63 12.59
C ALA A 4 9.61 -2.13 11.52
N GLN A 5 9.71 -1.56 10.32
CA GLN A 5 8.94 -2.02 9.18
C GLN A 5 9.57 -3.31 8.68
N CYS A 6 8.73 -4.29 8.40
CA CYS A 6 9.17 -5.62 7.96
C CYS A 6 8.73 -5.85 6.52
N VAL A 7 9.51 -6.66 5.80
CA VAL A 7 9.16 -7.12 4.46
C VAL A 7 8.14 -8.23 4.61
N LEU A 8 6.91 -8.01 4.11
CA LEU A 8 5.83 -8.98 4.15
C LEU A 8 5.45 -9.43 2.74
N GLY A 9 5.33 -10.74 2.56
CA GLY A 9 4.74 -11.33 1.35
C GLY A 9 3.23 -11.31 1.42
N LYS A 10 2.57 -11.36 0.26
CA LYS A 10 1.11 -11.54 0.18
C LYS A 10 0.64 -12.80 0.91
N GLU A 11 1.52 -13.78 1.07
CA GLU A 11 1.32 -15.04 1.78
C GLU A 11 0.98 -14.86 3.27
N VAL A 12 1.29 -13.69 3.85
CA VAL A 12 0.90 -13.35 5.22
C VAL A 12 -0.62 -13.32 5.39
N PHE A 13 -1.36 -12.94 4.34
CA PHE A 13 -2.81 -12.89 4.36
C PHE A 13 -3.41 -14.23 3.93
N TRP A 14 -2.91 -14.81 2.84
CA TRP A 14 -3.48 -16.01 2.24
C TRP A 14 -2.42 -16.95 1.67
N PRO A 15 -2.51 -18.26 1.92
CA PRO A 15 -1.57 -19.22 1.33
C PRO A 15 -1.72 -19.22 -0.20
N THR A 16 -0.60 -19.11 -0.91
CA THR A 16 -0.55 -19.10 -2.38
C THR A 16 -0.29 -20.47 -3.00
N ASP A 17 -0.18 -21.51 -2.17
CA ASP A 17 0.17 -22.86 -2.63
C ASP A 17 -1.07 -23.62 -3.11
N GLU A 18 -1.39 -23.47 -4.40
CA GLU A 18 -2.49 -24.16 -5.08
C GLU A 18 -2.33 -25.69 -5.11
N GLN A 19 -1.13 -26.21 -4.85
CA GLN A 19 -0.84 -27.65 -4.93
C GLN A 19 -1.26 -28.42 -3.67
N ASN A 20 -1.64 -27.73 -2.59
CA ASN A 20 -1.98 -28.35 -1.34
C ASN A 20 -3.51 -28.53 -1.23
N HIS A 21 -4.03 -29.57 -1.90
CA HIS A 21 -5.45 -29.95 -1.91
C HIS A 21 -6.06 -30.24 -0.51
N ASN A 22 -5.25 -30.22 0.56
CA ASN A 22 -5.65 -30.42 1.95
C ASN A 22 -5.42 -29.19 2.84
N LEU A 23 -5.18 -28.00 2.28
CA LEU A 23 -5.08 -26.77 3.07
C LEU A 23 -6.43 -26.50 3.75
N GLN A 24 -6.52 -26.79 5.05
CA GLN A 24 -7.56 -26.20 5.87
C GLN A 24 -7.34 -24.70 5.88
N LEU A 25 -8.28 -23.97 5.28
CA LEU A 25 -8.24 -22.52 5.29
C LEU A 25 -8.27 -22.02 6.73
N PRO A 26 -7.45 -21.03 7.08
CA PRO A 26 -7.51 -20.43 8.41
C PRO A 26 -8.90 -19.80 8.59
N PHE A 27 -9.46 -19.89 9.80
CA PHE A 27 -10.75 -19.29 10.13
C PHE A 27 -10.66 -18.54 11.45
N TRP A 28 -10.99 -17.26 11.45
CA TRP A 28 -10.84 -16.36 12.59
C TRP A 28 -12.20 -15.75 12.98
N PRO A 29 -13.07 -16.52 13.67
CA PRO A 29 -14.48 -16.14 13.90
C PRO A 29 -14.70 -14.91 14.80
N HIS A 30 -13.66 -14.47 15.49
CA HIS A 30 -13.72 -13.39 16.48
C HIS A 30 -12.82 -12.21 16.14
N PHE A 31 -12.12 -12.26 15.01
CA PHE A 31 -11.16 -11.22 14.63
C PHE A 31 -11.92 -10.02 14.05
N THR A 32 -11.68 -8.84 14.63
CA THR A 32 -12.43 -7.60 14.33
C THR A 32 -11.56 -6.53 13.69
N ASP A 33 -10.27 -6.47 14.03
CA ASP A 33 -9.40 -5.36 13.68
C ASP A 33 -8.02 -5.86 13.21
N LEU A 34 -7.64 -5.56 11.97
CA LEU A 34 -6.30 -5.78 11.44
C LEU A 34 -5.63 -4.44 11.17
N TRP A 35 -4.43 -4.24 11.71
CA TRP A 35 -3.54 -3.17 11.26
C TRP A 35 -2.19 -3.77 10.91
N LEU A 36 -1.76 -3.57 9.67
CA LEU A 36 -0.47 -4.01 9.19
C LEU A 36 0.25 -2.90 8.42
N GLY A 37 1.45 -2.53 8.90
CA GLY A 37 2.39 -1.68 8.18
C GLY A 37 3.56 -2.50 7.67
N TYR A 38 3.97 -2.33 6.41
CA TYR A 38 5.09 -3.07 5.83
C TYR A 38 5.90 -2.25 4.82
N GLU A 39 7.13 -2.71 4.58
CA GLU A 39 8.04 -2.09 3.62
C GLU A 39 7.53 -2.25 2.18
N PRO A 40 7.71 -1.28 1.27
CA PRO A 40 7.32 -1.36 -0.14
C PRO A 40 8.26 -2.24 -0.97
N VAL A 41 8.65 -3.39 -0.42
CA VAL A 41 9.50 -4.37 -1.05
C VAL A 41 8.90 -5.75 -0.81
N THR A 42 8.77 -6.55 -1.86
CA THR A 42 8.32 -7.94 -1.74
C THR A 42 9.43 -8.81 -1.14
N PRO A 43 9.11 -10.01 -0.59
CA PRO A 43 10.14 -10.94 -0.13
C PRO A 43 11.15 -11.37 -1.20
N SER A 44 10.78 -11.27 -2.48
CA SER A 44 11.68 -11.53 -3.62
C SER A 44 12.57 -10.33 -3.99
N GLY A 45 12.49 -9.22 -3.25
CA GLY A 45 13.29 -8.01 -3.46
C GLY A 45 12.72 -7.06 -4.52
N ASN A 46 11.47 -7.23 -4.96
CA ASN A 46 10.86 -6.31 -5.92
C ASN A 46 10.27 -5.11 -5.20
N TRP A 47 10.59 -3.90 -5.69
CA TRP A 47 9.96 -2.67 -5.21
C TRP A 47 8.50 -2.64 -5.62
N MET A 48 7.62 -2.20 -4.72
CA MET A 48 6.18 -2.04 -4.99
C MET A 48 5.85 -0.72 -5.68
N PHE A 49 6.78 0.23 -5.65
CA PHE A 49 6.71 1.46 -6.42
C PHE A 49 7.78 1.46 -7.52
N ALA A 50 7.42 1.89 -8.71
CA ALA A 50 8.30 2.12 -9.84
C ALA A 50 8.83 3.55 -9.84
N LYS A 51 9.95 3.78 -10.53
CA LYS A 51 10.36 5.15 -10.88
C LYS A 51 9.29 5.73 -11.81
N GLU A 52 8.91 6.98 -11.59
CA GLU A 52 8.25 7.73 -12.65
C GLU A 52 9.20 7.77 -13.85
N GLU A 53 8.69 7.40 -15.03
CA GLU A 53 9.38 7.82 -16.24
C GLU A 53 9.40 9.34 -16.22
N PRO A 54 10.53 10.00 -16.50
CA PRO A 54 10.54 11.45 -16.55
C PRO A 54 9.45 11.86 -17.53
N GLN A 55 8.39 12.49 -17.04
CA GLN A 55 7.61 13.33 -17.91
C GLN A 55 8.61 14.36 -18.41
N GLU A 56 8.64 14.59 -19.73
CA GLU A 56 9.28 15.77 -20.31
C GLU A 56 8.52 17.00 -19.77
N SER A 57 8.73 17.34 -18.51
CA SER A 57 8.37 18.64 -17.97
C SER A 57 9.53 19.56 -18.33
N GLU A 58 9.27 20.46 -19.27
CA GLU A 58 10.15 21.56 -19.67
C GLU A 58 10.33 22.64 -18.57
N ASP A 59 10.24 22.26 -17.30
CA ASP A 59 10.39 23.17 -16.18
C ASP A 59 11.63 22.75 -15.38
N GLU A 60 12.77 23.19 -15.89
CA GLU A 60 13.89 23.57 -15.02
C GLU A 60 13.39 24.63 -14.02
N ASP A 61 13.77 24.46 -12.76
CA ASP A 61 13.76 25.48 -11.68
C ASP A 61 12.44 25.77 -10.95
N ASP A 62 12.31 25.25 -9.71
CA ASP A 62 12.31 26.10 -8.50
C ASP A 62 12.44 25.22 -7.23
N TYR A 63 13.68 24.94 -6.80
CA TYR A 63 13.93 24.40 -5.47
C TYR A 63 13.79 25.53 -4.45
N ASP A 64 12.67 25.58 -3.72
CA ASP A 64 12.55 26.46 -2.55
C ASP A 64 13.51 25.96 -1.44
N SER A 65 14.68 26.59 -1.42
CA SER A 65 15.83 26.39 -0.53
C SER A 65 15.54 26.67 0.97
N SER A 66 14.27 26.72 1.39
CA SER A 66 13.87 27.26 2.69
C SER A 66 13.51 26.21 3.75
N ASP A 67 13.64 24.90 3.46
CA ASP A 67 13.37 23.87 4.48
C ASP A 67 14.50 23.82 5.53
N PRO A 68 14.23 24.03 6.84
CA PRO A 68 15.26 24.24 7.87
C PRO A 68 16.03 22.98 8.30
N GLY A 69 16.12 21.94 7.45
CA GLY A 69 16.61 20.61 7.80
C GLY A 69 17.81 20.08 7.00
N SER A 70 18.35 20.80 6.01
CA SER A 70 19.38 20.23 5.13
C SER A 70 20.82 20.53 5.58
N ASP A 71 21.39 19.60 6.36
CA ASP A 71 22.85 19.39 6.45
C ASP A 71 23.50 19.10 5.06
N TYR A 72 22.70 18.97 4.00
CA TYR A 72 23.12 18.74 2.62
C TYR A 72 23.25 20.01 1.77
N ASN A 73 22.90 21.20 2.28
CA ASN A 73 23.12 22.46 1.56
C ASN A 73 24.61 22.83 1.42
N GLU A 74 25.51 22.13 2.12
CA GLU A 74 26.96 22.36 2.09
C GLU A 74 27.74 21.33 1.25
N MET A 75 27.08 20.32 0.67
CA MET A 75 27.75 19.32 -0.19
C MET A 75 27.87 19.85 -1.63
N ASP A 76 29.10 19.82 -2.17
CA ASP A 76 29.36 20.14 -3.58
C ASP A 76 28.58 19.19 -4.50
N ASP A 77 28.23 19.63 -5.71
CA ASP A 77 27.45 18.82 -6.66
C ASP A 77 28.12 17.47 -6.98
N THR A 78 29.43 17.38 -6.79
CA THR A 78 30.23 16.16 -6.93
C THR A 78 30.03 15.12 -5.81
N ASP A 79 29.55 15.51 -4.63
CA ASP A 79 29.30 14.61 -3.50
C ASP A 79 27.91 13.94 -3.58
N LYS A 80 26.99 14.53 -4.35
CA LYS A 80 25.63 13.99 -4.55
C LYS A 80 25.64 12.62 -5.25
N ASP A 81 26.64 12.35 -6.10
CA ASP A 81 26.79 11.10 -6.83
C ASP A 81 27.35 9.94 -5.99
N TRP A 82 27.89 10.21 -4.81
CA TRP A 82 28.37 9.18 -3.89
C TRP A 82 27.25 8.53 -3.08
N ILE A 83 26.14 9.25 -2.90
CA ILE A 83 24.96 8.76 -2.17
C ILE A 83 24.06 8.04 -3.18
N ALA A 84 23.72 6.79 -2.90
CA ALA A 84 22.77 6.04 -3.71
C ALA A 84 21.45 6.81 -3.79
N PRO A 85 20.75 6.87 -4.95
CA PRO A 85 19.54 7.67 -5.11
C PRO A 85 18.48 7.46 -4.01
N GLU A 86 18.37 6.25 -3.50
CA GLU A 86 17.51 5.83 -2.39
C GLU A 86 17.86 6.45 -1.02
N ASP A 87 19.12 6.86 -0.82
CA ASP A 87 19.64 7.40 0.44
C ASP A 87 19.76 8.94 0.42
N ARG A 88 19.37 9.59 -0.69
CA ARG A 88 19.44 11.05 -0.85
C ARG A 88 18.26 11.72 -0.13
N MET A 89 18.53 12.53 0.89
CA MET A 89 17.51 13.34 1.56
C MET A 89 16.81 14.28 0.56
N GLY A 90 15.47 14.30 0.59
CA GLY A 90 14.65 15.23 -0.19
C GLY A 90 14.35 14.81 -1.64
N LYS A 91 14.84 13.66 -2.13
CA LYS A 91 14.43 13.15 -3.46
C LYS A 91 13.33 12.11 -3.36
N ILE A 92 12.23 12.44 -4.02
CA ILE A 92 11.12 11.57 -4.36
C ILE A 92 11.67 10.37 -5.16
N PHE A 93 11.80 9.21 -4.52
CA PHE A 93 12.36 7.99 -5.12
C PHE A 93 11.28 6.93 -5.25
N ARG A 94 10.99 6.52 -6.49
CA ARG A 94 10.00 5.49 -6.84
C ARG A 94 8.62 5.76 -6.21
N THR A 95 7.84 6.60 -6.87
CA THR A 95 6.50 7.04 -6.42
C THR A 95 5.36 6.27 -7.02
N LYS A 96 5.53 5.80 -8.26
CA LYS A 96 4.42 5.26 -9.04
C LYS A 96 4.04 3.86 -8.53
N PRO A 97 2.83 3.65 -7.99
CA PRO A 97 2.41 2.34 -7.52
C PRO A 97 2.45 1.32 -8.67
N ILE A 98 3.04 0.14 -8.43
CA ILE A 98 2.98 -0.96 -9.40
C ILE A 98 1.68 -1.72 -9.16
N HIS A 99 0.71 -1.49 -10.05
CA HIS A 99 -0.66 -1.98 -9.92
C HIS A 99 -0.74 -3.49 -9.68
N GLU A 100 0.02 -4.27 -10.45
CA GLU A 100 0.03 -5.74 -10.35
C GLU A 100 0.44 -6.22 -8.94
N LEU A 101 1.48 -5.61 -8.37
CA LEU A 101 1.99 -6.00 -7.05
C LEU A 101 0.98 -5.65 -5.95
N PHE A 102 0.46 -4.42 -5.94
CA PHE A 102 -0.56 -4.03 -4.96
C PHE A 102 -1.85 -4.84 -5.07
N ASN A 103 -2.34 -5.07 -6.30
CA ASN A 103 -3.53 -5.89 -6.51
C ASN A 103 -3.35 -7.32 -5.96
N ALA A 104 -2.18 -7.94 -6.12
CA ALA A 104 -1.91 -9.26 -5.56
C ALA A 104 -2.00 -9.29 -4.01
N TYR A 105 -1.59 -8.21 -3.34
CA TYR A 105 -1.74 -8.09 -1.88
C TYR A 105 -3.20 -7.90 -1.50
N TYR A 106 -3.95 -7.07 -2.22
CA TYR A 106 -5.37 -6.84 -1.95
C TYR A 106 -6.24 -8.06 -2.18
N LEU A 107 -5.94 -8.87 -3.21
CA LEU A 107 -6.60 -10.15 -3.42
C LEU A 107 -6.33 -11.10 -2.24
N SER A 108 -5.08 -11.17 -1.80
CA SER A 108 -4.70 -12.02 -0.66
C SER A 108 -5.40 -11.57 0.64
N ALA A 109 -5.40 -10.26 0.92
CA ALA A 109 -6.07 -9.67 2.06
C ALA A 109 -7.60 -9.90 2.04
N ALA A 110 -8.24 -9.74 0.88
CA ALA A 110 -9.68 -9.98 0.75
C ALA A 110 -10.04 -11.46 0.97
N ASN A 111 -9.24 -12.40 0.44
CA ASN A 111 -9.43 -13.83 0.72
C ASN A 111 -9.33 -14.12 2.23
N ALA A 112 -8.33 -13.53 2.91
CA ALA A 112 -8.21 -13.65 4.36
C ALA A 112 -9.43 -13.09 5.10
N ALA A 113 -9.91 -11.92 4.65
CA ALA A 113 -11.07 -11.26 5.23
C ALA A 113 -12.37 -12.07 5.10
N LEU A 114 -12.54 -12.87 4.03
CA LEU A 114 -13.66 -13.81 3.91
C LEU A 114 -13.68 -14.87 5.02
N CYS A 115 -12.52 -15.16 5.62
CA CYS A 115 -12.39 -16.04 6.77
C CYS A 115 -12.47 -15.32 8.12
N MET A 116 -12.78 -14.02 8.12
CA MET A 116 -12.91 -13.15 9.31
C MET A 116 -14.32 -12.53 9.37
N PRO A 117 -15.36 -13.31 9.73
CA PRO A 117 -16.76 -12.87 9.63
C PRO A 117 -17.14 -11.70 10.54
N LYS A 118 -16.28 -11.33 11.49
CA LYS A 118 -16.48 -10.18 12.39
C LYS A 118 -15.54 -9.02 12.12
N LEU A 119 -14.78 -9.06 11.01
CA LEU A 119 -13.88 -7.98 10.65
C LEU A 119 -14.67 -6.69 10.45
N ASP A 120 -14.34 -5.67 11.25
CA ASP A 120 -14.90 -4.34 11.18
C ASP A 120 -13.88 -3.33 10.67
N ASN A 121 -12.59 -3.54 10.93
CA ASN A 121 -11.53 -2.66 10.47
C ASN A 121 -10.35 -3.46 9.92
N MET A 122 -9.91 -3.11 8.71
CA MET A 122 -8.59 -3.49 8.20
C MET A 122 -7.87 -2.23 7.73
N PHE A 123 -6.62 -2.08 8.16
CA PHE A 123 -5.73 -1.03 7.70
C PHE A 123 -4.43 -1.64 7.23
N LEU A 124 -4.11 -1.41 5.95
CA LEU A 124 -2.83 -1.79 5.37
C LEU A 124 -2.11 -0.49 4.99
N GLU A 125 -0.89 -0.36 5.49
CA GLU A 125 -0.03 0.79 5.21
C GLU A 125 1.28 0.32 4.61
N VAL A 126 1.66 0.98 3.51
CA VAL A 126 2.97 0.81 2.89
C VAL A 126 3.63 2.17 2.81
N THR A 127 4.79 2.34 3.42
CA THR A 127 5.53 3.60 3.38
C THR A 127 7.03 3.40 3.27
N ASN A 128 7.73 4.27 2.55
CA ASN A 128 9.20 4.37 2.52
C ASN A 128 9.67 5.81 2.73
N GLY A 129 9.23 6.41 3.85
CA GLY A 129 9.51 7.81 4.13
C GLY A 129 8.54 8.72 3.38
N TRP A 130 8.80 8.98 2.10
CA TRP A 130 8.03 9.96 1.31
C TRP A 130 6.84 9.37 0.57
N ASN A 131 6.90 8.10 0.15
CA ASN A 131 5.72 7.47 -0.44
C ASN A 131 4.89 6.82 0.65
N ARG A 132 3.58 6.95 0.50
CA ARG A 132 2.60 6.31 1.37
C ARG A 132 1.46 5.78 0.49
N HIS A 133 1.15 4.52 0.66
CA HIS A 133 0.00 3.88 0.05
C HIS A 133 -0.79 3.19 1.15
N GLU A 134 -2.06 3.51 1.24
CA GLU A 134 -2.94 2.99 2.26
C GLU A 134 -4.15 2.30 1.67
N PHE A 135 -4.62 1.33 2.42
CA PHE A 135 -5.91 0.71 2.22
C PHE A 135 -6.66 0.61 3.54
N TRP A 136 -7.90 1.06 3.52
CA TRP A 136 -8.84 0.94 4.62
C TRP A 136 -10.04 0.10 4.19
N TYR A 137 -10.40 -0.87 5.02
CA TYR A 137 -11.74 -1.45 5.05
C TYR A 137 -12.38 -1.12 6.40
N ARG A 138 -13.58 -0.55 6.39
CA ARG A 138 -14.28 -0.13 7.61
C ARG A 138 -15.76 -0.45 7.53
N VAL A 139 -16.29 -1.04 8.60
CA VAL A 139 -17.73 -1.23 8.79
C VAL A 139 -18.22 -0.22 9.83
N ARG A 140 -19.11 0.69 9.41
CA ARG A 140 -19.75 1.68 10.29
C ARG A 140 -21.24 1.70 10.02
N ASP A 141 -22.04 1.66 11.09
CA ASP A 141 -23.50 1.68 11.02
C ASP A 141 -24.09 0.63 10.04
N GLY A 142 -23.43 -0.53 9.95
CA GLY A 142 -23.82 -1.63 9.05
C GLY A 142 -23.42 -1.45 7.58
N VAL A 143 -22.67 -0.39 7.24
CA VAL A 143 -22.16 -0.15 5.89
C VAL A 143 -20.67 -0.43 5.85
N ALA A 144 -20.24 -1.24 4.88
CA ALA A 144 -18.84 -1.54 4.64
C ALA A 144 -18.29 -0.62 3.55
N ASN A 145 -17.17 0.05 3.83
CA ASN A 145 -16.47 0.91 2.88
C ASN A 145 -15.03 0.43 2.71
N ALA A 146 -14.53 0.51 1.48
CA ALA A 146 -13.14 0.30 1.13
C ALA A 146 -12.56 1.57 0.51
N THR A 147 -11.43 2.03 1.03
CA THR A 147 -10.76 3.25 0.61
C THR A 147 -9.31 2.92 0.24
N TRP A 148 -8.89 3.34 -0.95
CA TRP A 148 -7.49 3.29 -1.37
C TRP A 148 -6.96 4.71 -1.51
N SER A 149 -5.73 4.95 -1.07
CA SER A 149 -5.08 6.25 -1.19
C SER A 149 -3.59 6.11 -1.45
N SER A 150 -3.05 7.00 -2.28
CA SER A 150 -1.68 6.91 -2.82
C SER A 150 -1.02 8.28 -2.85
N GLY A 151 -0.33 8.65 -1.78
CA GLY A 151 0.29 9.96 -1.63
C GLY A 151 -0.67 11.11 -1.99
N ASP A 152 -0.15 12.06 -2.76
CA ASP A 152 -0.87 13.28 -3.17
C ASP A 152 -1.69 13.13 -4.48
N ASP A 153 -1.61 11.98 -5.17
CA ASP A 153 -2.38 11.72 -6.39
C ASP A 153 -3.38 10.57 -6.18
N PRO A 154 -4.68 10.87 -6.06
CA PRO A 154 -5.70 9.85 -5.84
C PRO A 154 -5.93 8.99 -7.09
N LYS A 155 -5.38 9.39 -8.26
CA LYS A 155 -5.43 8.62 -9.51
C LYS A 155 -4.18 7.77 -9.74
N ALA A 156 -3.17 7.85 -8.88
CA ALA A 156 -1.95 7.07 -9.03
C ALA A 156 -2.21 5.56 -8.95
N PHE A 157 -3.30 5.16 -8.27
CA PHE A 157 -3.72 3.77 -8.15
C PHE A 157 -5.22 3.60 -8.27
N GLU A 158 -5.63 2.62 -9.07
CA GLU A 158 -7.00 2.12 -9.13
C GLU A 158 -6.92 0.58 -8.96
N PRO A 159 -7.65 -0.01 -7.99
CA PRO A 159 -7.66 -1.45 -7.82
C PRO A 159 -8.31 -2.10 -9.04
N SER A 160 -7.81 -3.27 -9.42
CA SER A 160 -8.42 -4.06 -10.50
C SER A 160 -9.88 -4.43 -10.18
N ASP A 161 -10.66 -4.70 -11.23
CA ASP A 161 -12.04 -5.22 -11.10
C ASP A 161 -12.09 -6.47 -10.21
N GLU A 162 -11.09 -7.35 -10.30
CA GLU A 162 -11.01 -8.57 -9.50
C GLU A 162 -10.93 -8.25 -8.00
N VAL A 163 -10.08 -7.30 -7.61
CA VAL A 163 -9.97 -6.80 -6.23
C VAL A 163 -11.30 -6.23 -5.76
N LEU A 164 -11.93 -5.39 -6.58
CA LEU A 164 -13.23 -4.79 -6.25
C LEU A 164 -14.32 -5.84 -6.06
N GLN A 165 -14.39 -6.86 -6.92
CA GLN A 165 -15.38 -7.93 -6.81
C GLN A 165 -15.17 -8.78 -5.56
N LEU A 166 -13.91 -9.05 -5.18
CA LEU A 166 -13.63 -9.83 -3.99
C LEU A 166 -13.96 -9.05 -2.70
N TRP A 167 -13.63 -7.76 -2.65
CA TRP A 167 -14.02 -6.91 -1.51
C TRP A 167 -15.54 -6.68 -1.42
N LYS A 168 -16.26 -6.68 -2.54
CA LYS A 168 -17.74 -6.72 -2.53
C LYS A 168 -18.28 -7.98 -1.87
N GLN A 169 -17.65 -9.13 -2.10
CA GLN A 169 -18.02 -10.37 -1.42
C GLN A 169 -17.74 -10.28 0.09
N VAL A 170 -16.61 -9.71 0.50
CA VAL A 170 -16.28 -9.46 1.91
C VAL A 170 -17.35 -8.56 2.56
N ALA A 171 -17.71 -7.45 1.93
CA ALA A 171 -18.77 -6.55 2.39
C ALA A 171 -20.11 -7.28 2.54
N SER A 172 -20.55 -7.99 1.49
CA SER A 172 -21.80 -8.75 1.50
C SER A 172 -21.82 -9.84 2.58
N ALA A 173 -20.72 -10.55 2.79
CA ALA A 173 -20.61 -11.55 3.84
C ALA A 173 -20.67 -10.92 5.25
N ARG A 174 -20.10 -9.73 5.42
CA ARG A 174 -20.00 -9.05 6.72
C ARG A 174 -21.26 -8.28 7.10
N THR A 175 -21.92 -7.62 6.16
CA THR A 175 -23.04 -6.70 6.40
C THR A 175 -24.33 -7.08 5.69
N GLY A 176 -24.27 -7.97 4.68
CA GLY A 176 -25.40 -8.25 3.79
C GLY A 176 -25.66 -7.16 2.74
N GLY A 177 -24.87 -6.07 2.75
CA GLY A 177 -25.00 -4.94 1.83
C GLY A 177 -23.90 -4.89 0.76
N ASP A 178 -24.00 -3.87 -0.10
CA ASP A 178 -22.96 -3.55 -1.08
C ASP A 178 -21.75 -2.87 -0.44
N LEU A 179 -20.62 -2.90 -1.14
CA LEU A 179 -19.40 -2.20 -0.76
C LEU A 179 -19.45 -0.74 -1.25
N GLY A 180 -19.27 0.22 -0.35
CA GLY A 180 -18.89 1.59 -0.70
C GLY A 180 -17.41 1.65 -1.09
N VAL A 181 -17.08 2.33 -2.19
CA VAL A 181 -15.71 2.48 -2.68
C VAL A 181 -15.36 3.95 -2.71
N GLU A 182 -14.25 4.31 -2.06
CA GLU A 182 -13.74 5.68 -1.96
C GLU A 182 -12.28 5.73 -2.40
N PHE A 183 -11.88 6.88 -2.95
CA PHE A 183 -10.50 7.18 -3.35
C PHE A 183 -10.12 8.51 -2.73
N ASP A 184 -9.16 8.49 -1.81
CA ASP A 184 -8.80 9.66 -0.99
C ASP A 184 -7.36 10.11 -1.23
N LEU A 185 -7.11 11.38 -0.87
CA LEU A 185 -5.77 11.97 -0.71
C LEU A 185 -5.24 11.64 0.69
N LEU A 186 -3.92 11.47 0.83
CA LEU A 186 -3.25 11.24 2.12
C LEU A 186 -2.84 12.53 2.85
#